data_AF-A0A0K8WJX7-F1
#
_entry.id   AF-A0A0K8WJX7-F1
#
_cell.length_a   1.000
_cell.length_b   1.000
_cell.length_c   1.000
_cell.angle_alpha   90.00
_cell.angle_beta   90.00
_cell.angle_gamma   90.00
#
_symmetry.space_group_name_H-M   'P 1'
#
loop_
_entity.id
_entity.type
_entity.pdbx_description
1 polymer ?
#
loop_
_entity_poly.entity_id
_entity_poly.type
_entity_poly.pdbx_seq_one_letter_code
_entity_poly.pdbx_strand_id
1 'polypeptide(L)'
;MANITSRVFAAMQNLDIAALSTYPSHEIRPVLPSLVRMSLLSPLDNTESSMESRKQILAVLIGIEVVNSIVSYLQVNYHELEQELKKELQARQKSVYFEGQQHEFGLQTGIALGFERADVTRKVRVVLSEIFNIQWQLSDQKTFLQSEILDDGIYLEEVVDILCIALAELPSLLNILELADALVHVQNGQRIICALVANFPDCYRDVVTHIILNCDEESNEGKLKLSLLMALNEMNPSQALPTRSICVEILKVPSFMLKLCLKFPEDLVAFLTGMLLGNDQNVRTWFAIYIRSSQKRKSDALNLVRVELLQQLQKNVQKSLNPGNGEDYTVQGVVLMRLYCALRGIAGLK
;
A
#
# COMPACT_ATOMS: atom_id res chain seq x y z
N MET A 1 7.39 -14.27 5.03
CA MET A 1 6.85 -12.93 5.38
C MET A 1 5.36 -12.98 5.65
N ALA A 2 4.96 -12.60 6.87
CA ALA A 2 3.56 -12.42 7.25
C ALA A 2 2.98 -11.11 6.68
N ASN A 3 1.66 -11.06 6.50
CA ASN A 3 0.96 -9.81 6.16
C ASN A 3 0.95 -8.89 7.38
N ILE A 4 1.02 -7.57 7.15
CA ILE A 4 0.99 -6.59 8.24
C ILE A 4 -0.45 -6.43 8.72
N THR A 5 -0.64 -6.63 10.02
CA THR A 5 -1.95 -6.46 10.65
C THR A 5 -2.22 -4.98 10.94
N SER A 6 -3.50 -4.61 10.99
CA SER A 6 -3.90 -3.23 11.26
C SER A 6 -3.43 -2.71 12.61
N ARG A 7 -3.34 -3.60 13.61
CA ARG A 7 -2.83 -3.28 14.94
C ARG A 7 -1.32 -3.00 14.96
N VAL A 8 -0.54 -3.69 14.12
CA VAL A 8 0.91 -3.43 14.01
C VAL A 8 1.13 -2.09 13.32
N PHE A 9 0.43 -1.84 12.22
CA PHE A 9 0.51 -0.55 11.53
C PHE A 9 0.10 0.62 12.44
N ALA A 10 -1.03 0.49 13.15
CA ALA A 10 -1.48 1.53 14.08
C ALA A 10 -0.51 1.76 15.24
N ALA A 11 0.12 0.71 15.77
CA ALA A 11 1.13 0.85 16.81
C ALA A 11 2.40 1.54 16.29
N MET A 12 2.85 1.21 15.08
CA MET A 12 3.96 1.92 14.42
C MET A 12 3.63 3.39 14.14
N GLN A 13 2.42 3.67 13.62
CA GLN A 13 1.98 5.03 13.30
C GLN A 13 1.90 5.94 14.53
N ASN A 14 1.46 5.39 15.68
CA ASN A 14 1.32 6.14 16.92
C ASN A 14 2.53 6.01 17.85
N LEU A 15 3.58 5.29 17.43
CA LEU A 15 4.75 4.95 18.25
C LEU A 15 4.38 4.28 19.59
N ASP A 16 3.36 3.40 19.59
CA ASP A 16 2.92 2.64 20.75
C ASP A 16 3.77 1.39 20.95
N ILE A 17 4.96 1.58 21.52
CA ILE A 17 5.95 0.53 21.76
C ILE A 17 5.45 -0.47 22.82
N ALA A 18 4.64 -0.01 23.77
CA ALA A 18 4.05 -0.87 24.79
C ALA A 18 3.15 -1.94 24.16
N ALA A 19 2.28 -1.55 23.22
CA ALA A 19 1.47 -2.49 22.47
C ALA A 19 2.33 -3.46 21.65
N LEU A 20 3.35 -2.95 20.92
CA LEU A 20 4.26 -3.79 20.13
C LEU A 20 4.94 -4.88 20.97
N SER A 21 5.34 -4.57 22.21
CA SER A 21 5.98 -5.56 23.10
C SER A 21 5.12 -6.77 23.44
N THR A 22 3.80 -6.65 23.32
CA THR A 22 2.84 -7.74 23.59
C THR A 22 2.54 -8.61 22.38
N TYR A 23 2.95 -8.17 21.18
CA TYR A 23 2.61 -8.85 19.95
C TYR A 23 3.55 -10.03 19.67
N PRO A 24 3.09 -11.07 18.95
CA PRO A 24 3.95 -12.17 18.55
C PRO A 24 5.12 -11.71 17.66
N SER A 25 6.30 -12.31 17.83
CA SER A 25 7.51 -11.94 17.07
C SER A 25 7.33 -11.99 15.55
N HIS A 26 6.50 -12.92 15.05
CA HIS A 26 6.21 -13.05 13.62
C HIS A 26 5.39 -11.88 13.05
N GLU A 27 4.58 -11.20 13.88
CA GLU A 27 3.83 -10.01 13.46
C GLU A 27 4.69 -8.75 13.45
N ILE A 28 5.67 -8.68 14.36
CA ILE A 28 6.60 -7.54 14.47
C ILE A 28 7.71 -7.64 13.41
N ARG A 29 8.02 -8.86 12.95
CA ARG A 29 9.10 -9.15 11.99
C ARG A 29 9.21 -8.16 10.82
N PRO A 30 8.12 -7.75 10.13
CA PRO A 30 8.21 -6.84 8.99
C PRO A 30 8.62 -5.42 9.36
N VAL A 31 8.41 -4.98 10.61
CA VAL A 31 8.67 -3.61 11.08
C VAL A 31 9.96 -3.47 11.90
N LEU A 32 10.70 -4.57 12.09
CA LEU A 32 11.99 -4.54 12.80
C LEU A 32 13.01 -3.55 12.23
N PRO A 33 13.15 -3.34 10.90
CA PRO A 33 14.12 -2.39 10.36
C PRO A 33 13.98 -0.98 10.93
N SER A 34 12.74 -0.46 10.98
CA SER A 34 12.46 0.85 11.54
C SER A 34 12.73 0.90 13.04
N LEU A 35 12.33 -0.13 13.81
CA LEU A 35 12.59 -0.21 15.25
C LEU A 35 14.09 -0.24 15.58
N VAL A 36 14.88 -1.03 14.82
CA VAL A 36 16.34 -1.08 14.99
C VAL A 36 16.95 0.29 14.69
N ARG A 37 16.55 0.94 13.59
CA ARG A 37 16.99 2.31 13.25
C ARG A 37 16.66 3.30 14.38
N MET A 38 15.43 3.32 14.87
CA MET A 38 15.00 4.18 15.97
C MET A 38 15.81 3.94 17.24
N SER A 39 16.24 2.70 17.51
CA SER A 39 17.04 2.36 18.69
C SER A 39 18.50 2.80 18.59
N LEU A 40 19.05 2.91 17.38
CA LEU A 40 20.46 3.22 17.12
C LEU A 40 20.71 4.69 16.80
N LEU A 41 19.74 5.38 16.20
CA LEU A 41 19.83 6.81 15.95
C LEU A 41 19.92 7.57 17.28
N SER A 42 20.80 8.58 17.32
CA SER A 42 20.87 9.49 18.46
C SER A 42 19.50 10.16 18.64
N PRO A 43 18.93 10.18 19.86
CA PRO A 43 17.66 10.85 20.08
C PRO A 43 17.79 12.32 19.69
N LEU A 44 16.84 12.81 18.90
CA LEU A 44 16.80 14.22 18.48
C LEU A 44 16.71 15.15 19.70
N ASP A 45 16.09 14.68 20.78
CA ASP A 45 15.97 15.36 22.05
C ASP A 45 16.29 14.41 23.23
N ASN A 46 17.19 14.82 24.13
CA ASN A 46 17.55 14.07 25.35
C ASN A 46 16.48 14.14 26.45
N THR A 47 15.20 14.11 26.08
CA THR A 47 14.09 14.09 27.04
C THR A 47 14.00 12.74 27.74
N GLU A 48 13.52 12.74 28.99
CA GLU A 48 13.28 11.49 29.74
C GLU A 48 12.33 10.55 28.99
N SER A 49 11.32 11.10 28.32
CA SER A 49 10.39 10.34 27.48
C SER A 49 11.08 9.67 26.29
N SER A 50 12.01 10.36 25.61
CA SER A 50 12.75 9.77 24.47
C SER A 50 13.66 8.63 24.92
N MET A 51 14.34 8.81 26.06
CA MET A 51 15.19 7.76 26.65
C MET A 51 14.37 6.54 27.08
N GLU A 52 13.17 6.73 27.63
CA GLU A 52 12.30 5.64 28.04
C GLU A 52 11.73 4.88 26.83
N SER A 53 11.25 5.58 25.80
CA SER A 53 10.82 4.94 24.55
C SER A 53 11.94 4.11 23.92
N ARG A 54 13.19 4.61 23.94
CA ARG A 54 14.35 3.86 23.43
C ARG A 54 14.60 2.57 24.22
N LYS A 55 14.51 2.59 25.55
CA LYS A 55 14.63 1.38 26.38
C LYS A 55 13.54 0.36 26.06
N GLN A 56 12.31 0.83 25.87
CA GLN A 56 11.19 -0.04 25.51
C GLN A 56 11.41 -0.69 24.14
N ILE A 57 11.89 0.07 23.15
CA ILE A 57 12.23 -0.48 21.82
C ILE A 57 13.31 -1.54 21.96
N LEU A 58 14.39 -1.25 22.70
CA LEU A 58 15.45 -2.22 22.94
C LEU A 58 14.91 -3.48 23.62
N ALA A 59 13.99 -3.36 24.58
CA ALA A 59 13.34 -4.50 25.22
C ALA A 59 12.57 -5.38 24.23
N VAL A 60 11.91 -4.80 23.22
CA VAL A 60 11.25 -5.55 22.14
C VAL A 60 12.27 -6.27 21.23
N LEU A 61 13.44 -5.66 21.02
CA LEU A 61 14.47 -6.20 20.11
C LEU A 61 15.34 -7.29 20.77
N ILE A 62 15.42 -7.34 22.10
CA ILE A 62 16.25 -8.32 22.82
C ILE A 62 15.79 -9.74 22.51
N GLY A 63 16.76 -10.60 22.15
CA GLY A 63 16.52 -12.03 21.89
C GLY A 63 16.01 -12.34 20.48
N ILE A 64 15.85 -11.35 19.61
CA ILE A 64 15.52 -11.56 18.19
C ILE A 64 16.82 -11.66 17.38
N GLU A 65 17.17 -12.86 16.92
CA GLU A 65 18.44 -13.12 16.23
C GLU A 65 18.65 -12.25 14.98
N VAL A 66 17.56 -12.04 14.21
CA VAL A 66 17.57 -11.27 12.95
C VAL A 66 17.95 -9.81 13.16
N VAL A 67 17.80 -9.26 14.37
CA VAL A 67 18.23 -7.89 14.68
C VAL A 67 19.71 -7.70 14.40
N ASN A 68 20.55 -8.69 14.67
CA ASN A 68 21.98 -8.60 14.37
C ASN A 68 22.25 -8.48 12.87
N SER A 69 21.49 -9.19 12.04
CA SER A 69 21.55 -9.07 10.58
C SER A 69 21.12 -7.67 10.12
N ILE A 70 20.02 -7.14 10.67
CA ILE A 70 19.55 -5.77 10.37
C ILE A 70 20.61 -4.72 10.77
N VAL A 71 21.23 -4.88 11.94
CA VAL A 71 22.33 -4.00 12.39
C VAL A 71 23.52 -4.08 11.43
N SER A 72 23.86 -5.26 10.91
CA SER A 72 24.93 -5.40 9.92
C SER A 72 24.62 -4.63 8.62
N TYR A 73 23.36 -4.62 8.17
CA TYR A 73 22.93 -3.83 7.02
C TYR A 73 23.06 -2.32 7.26
N LEU A 74 22.73 -1.85 8.47
CA LEU A 74 22.90 -0.44 8.85
C LEU A 74 24.36 0.03 8.88
N GLN A 75 25.31 -0.89 9.02
CA GLN A 75 26.75 -0.59 9.08
C GLN A 75 27.42 -0.51 7.70
N VAL A 76 26.69 -0.79 6.62
CA VAL A 76 27.20 -0.66 5.25
C VAL A 76 27.56 0.80 4.96
N ASN A 77 28.67 1.02 4.23
CA ASN A 77 29.05 2.36 3.78
C ASN A 77 28.15 2.84 2.63
N TYR A 78 26.97 3.37 2.97
CA TYR A 78 25.99 3.83 2.00
C TYR A 78 26.50 4.98 1.12
N HIS A 79 27.47 5.78 1.58
CA HIS A 79 28.04 6.85 0.77
C HIS A 79 28.86 6.31 -0.42
N GLU A 80 29.71 5.31 -0.16
CA GLU A 80 30.48 4.67 -1.22
C GLU A 80 29.57 3.89 -2.17
N LEU A 81 28.60 3.14 -1.61
CA LEU A 81 27.60 2.42 -2.37
C LEU A 81 26.78 3.34 -3.29
N GLU A 82 26.38 4.52 -2.81
CA GLU A 82 25.65 5.52 -3.60
C GLU A 82 26.45 5.96 -4.83
N GLN A 83 27.76 6.19 -4.68
CA GLN A 83 28.62 6.58 -5.79
C GLN A 83 28.75 5.48 -6.84
N GLU A 84 28.83 4.22 -6.42
CA GLU A 84 28.85 3.07 -7.32
C GLU A 84 27.53 2.92 -8.08
N LEU A 85 26.40 2.96 -7.37
CA LEU A 85 25.06 2.84 -7.96
C LEU A 85 24.77 3.97 -8.95
N LYS A 86 25.24 5.20 -8.68
CA LYS A 86 25.15 6.31 -9.63
C LYS A 86 25.90 6.02 -10.93
N LYS A 87 27.09 5.42 -10.86
CA LYS A 87 27.86 5.02 -12.06
C LYS A 87 27.13 3.94 -12.83
N GLU A 88 26.56 2.96 -12.13
CA GLU A 88 25.74 1.90 -12.73
C GLU A 88 24.50 2.43 -13.44
N LEU A 89 23.74 3.33 -12.81
CA LEU A 89 22.57 3.99 -13.42
C LEU A 89 22.95 4.82 -14.65
N GLN A 90 24.08 5.54 -14.61
CA GLN A 90 24.59 6.27 -15.77
C GLN A 90 25.02 5.34 -16.90
N ALA A 91 25.60 4.17 -16.60
CA ALA A 91 25.96 3.19 -17.60
C ALA A 91 24.72 2.60 -18.28
N ARG A 92 23.66 2.30 -17.50
CA ARG A 92 22.36 1.83 -18.00
C ARG A 92 21.71 2.83 -18.97
N GLN A 93 21.78 4.13 -18.68
CA GLN A 93 21.25 5.17 -19.57
C GLN A 93 22.03 5.32 -20.89
N LYS A 94 23.34 5.01 -20.88
CA LYS A 94 24.21 5.17 -22.05
C LYS A 94 24.26 3.92 -22.95
N SER A 95 23.89 2.75 -22.43
CA SER A 95 24.00 1.48 -23.16
C SER A 95 22.66 1.05 -23.75
N VAL A 96 22.59 1.00 -25.08
CA VAL A 96 21.48 0.37 -25.82
C VAL A 96 21.46 -1.16 -25.63
N TYR A 97 22.55 -1.76 -25.13
CA TYR A 97 22.74 -3.20 -24.94
C TYR A 97 23.13 -3.55 -23.49
N PHE A 98 22.34 -3.09 -22.51
CA PHE A 98 22.56 -3.41 -21.10
C PHE A 98 22.45 -4.92 -20.76
N GLU A 99 21.74 -5.69 -21.59
CA GLU A 99 21.57 -7.15 -21.41
C GLU A 99 22.91 -7.92 -21.35
N GLY A 100 23.97 -7.42 -22.01
CA GLY A 100 25.30 -8.06 -21.97
C GLY A 100 26.13 -7.76 -20.71
N GLN A 101 25.76 -6.75 -19.92
CA GLN A 101 26.51 -6.29 -18.73
C GLN A 101 25.85 -6.70 -17.40
N GLN A 102 24.68 -7.33 -17.44
CA GLN A 102 23.96 -7.85 -16.26
C GLN A 102 24.84 -8.74 -15.35
N HIS A 103 25.81 -9.43 -15.96
CA HIS A 103 26.78 -10.28 -15.25
C HIS A 103 27.72 -9.50 -14.33
N GLU A 104 28.10 -8.26 -14.67
CA GLU A 104 28.99 -7.40 -13.87
C GLU A 104 28.28 -6.83 -12.63
N PHE A 105 26.95 -6.82 -12.65
CA PHE A 105 26.10 -6.30 -11.57
C PHE A 105 25.46 -7.43 -10.73
N GLY A 106 25.85 -8.69 -10.98
CA GLY A 106 25.38 -9.85 -10.21
C GLY A 106 24.00 -10.36 -10.60
N LEU A 107 23.44 -9.92 -11.73
CA LEU A 107 22.10 -10.25 -12.23
C LEU A 107 22.12 -11.51 -13.15
N GLN A 108 22.74 -12.61 -12.71
CA GLN A 108 22.83 -13.87 -13.49
C GLN A 108 21.81 -14.91 -13.01
N THR A 109 21.35 -15.81 -13.88
CA THR A 109 20.60 -17.00 -13.47
C THR A 109 21.30 -17.74 -12.31
N GLY A 110 20.61 -17.91 -11.18
CA GLY A 110 21.21 -18.42 -9.94
C GLY A 110 21.59 -17.32 -8.93
N ILE A 111 21.03 -16.11 -9.06
CA ILE A 111 21.22 -15.00 -8.12
C ILE A 111 20.91 -15.45 -6.69
N ALA A 112 19.87 -16.25 -6.47
CA ALA A 112 19.47 -16.74 -5.15
C ALA A 112 20.61 -17.45 -4.39
N LEU A 113 21.44 -18.23 -5.10
CA LEU A 113 22.56 -19.00 -4.53
C LEU A 113 23.80 -18.11 -4.30
N GLY A 114 23.98 -17.10 -5.15
CA GLY A 114 25.00 -16.07 -4.98
C GLY A 114 24.66 -15.09 -3.85
N PHE A 115 23.38 -14.79 -3.66
CA PHE A 115 22.86 -13.92 -2.61
C PHE A 115 23.08 -14.52 -1.23
N GLU A 116 22.79 -15.81 -1.04
CA GLU A 116 22.99 -16.51 0.24
C GLU A 116 24.46 -16.45 0.73
N ARG A 117 25.40 -16.55 -0.20
CA ARG A 117 26.86 -16.58 0.09
C ARG A 117 27.52 -15.20 0.06
N ALA A 118 26.79 -14.18 -0.36
CA ALA A 118 27.30 -12.82 -0.48
C ALA A 118 27.50 -12.18 0.90
N ASP A 119 28.52 -11.33 0.99
CA ASP A 119 28.68 -10.42 2.10
C ASP A 119 27.56 -9.36 2.13
N VAL A 120 27.38 -8.72 3.28
CA VAL A 120 26.29 -7.78 3.56
C VAL A 120 26.21 -6.68 2.51
N THR A 121 27.33 -6.05 2.16
CA THR A 121 27.39 -4.96 1.17
C THR A 121 26.95 -5.44 -0.21
N ARG A 122 27.41 -6.62 -0.62
CA ARG A 122 27.03 -7.22 -1.91
C ARG A 122 25.56 -7.61 -1.95
N LYS A 123 24.98 -8.11 -0.86
CA LYS A 123 23.53 -8.36 -0.76
C LYS A 123 22.72 -7.09 -0.98
N VAL A 124 23.07 -6.00 -0.30
CA VAL A 124 22.41 -4.69 -0.50
C VAL A 124 22.49 -4.27 -1.96
N ARG A 125 23.69 -4.34 -2.56
CA ARG A 125 23.89 -3.97 -3.96
C ARG A 125 23.02 -4.79 -4.91
N VAL A 126 22.98 -6.12 -4.75
CA VAL A 126 22.17 -7.00 -5.61
C VAL A 126 20.69 -6.62 -5.57
N VAL A 127 20.13 -6.42 -4.37
CA VAL A 127 18.72 -6.02 -4.22
C VAL A 127 18.44 -4.68 -4.91
N LEU A 128 19.33 -3.70 -4.74
CA LEU A 128 19.18 -2.39 -5.38
C LEU A 128 19.33 -2.45 -6.90
N SER A 129 20.30 -3.22 -7.41
CA SER A 129 20.49 -3.44 -8.85
C SER A 129 19.30 -4.14 -9.50
N GLU A 130 18.62 -5.06 -8.80
CA GLU A 130 17.37 -5.69 -9.24
C GLU A 130 16.22 -4.67 -9.32
N ILE A 131 16.03 -3.84 -8.29
CA ILE A 131 15.03 -2.76 -8.31
C ILE A 131 15.26 -1.80 -9.47
N PHE A 132 16.49 -1.33 -9.65
CA PHE A 132 16.84 -0.45 -10.75
C PHE A 132 16.67 -1.13 -12.11
N ASN A 133 16.81 -2.45 -12.19
CA ASN A 133 16.58 -3.21 -13.42
C ASN A 133 15.10 -3.23 -13.79
N ILE A 134 14.23 -3.46 -12.80
CA ILE A 134 12.78 -3.40 -12.98
C ILE A 134 12.36 -1.99 -13.42
N GLN A 135 12.84 -0.95 -12.74
CA GLN A 135 12.56 0.44 -13.11
C GLN A 135 12.99 0.78 -14.54
N TRP A 136 14.17 0.30 -14.95
CA TRP A 136 14.67 0.49 -16.31
C TRP A 136 13.82 -0.25 -17.34
N GLN A 137 13.46 -1.51 -17.08
CA GLN A 137 12.62 -2.33 -17.96
C GLN A 137 11.22 -1.71 -18.17
N LEU A 138 10.65 -1.10 -17.12
CA LEU A 138 9.40 -0.35 -17.19
C LEU A 138 9.51 0.91 -18.05
N SER A 139 10.63 1.63 -17.95
CA SER A 139 10.89 2.79 -18.82
C SER A 139 10.99 2.42 -20.30
N ASP A 140 11.46 1.20 -20.61
CA ASP A 140 11.60 0.69 -21.98
C ASP A 140 10.35 -0.07 -22.48
N GLN A 141 9.24 -0.05 -21.72
CA GLN A 141 7.98 -0.75 -22.00
C GLN A 141 8.13 -2.28 -22.24
N LYS A 142 9.19 -2.90 -21.71
CA LYS A 142 9.33 -4.37 -21.78
C LYS A 142 8.31 -5.01 -20.85
N THR A 143 7.54 -5.95 -21.40
CA THR A 143 6.29 -6.43 -20.79
C THR A 143 6.47 -7.58 -19.81
N PHE A 144 7.68 -8.13 -19.70
CA PHE A 144 7.97 -9.28 -18.85
C PHE A 144 9.04 -8.91 -17.83
N LEU A 145 8.60 -8.77 -16.58
CA LEU A 145 9.44 -8.54 -15.42
C LEU A 145 9.55 -9.87 -14.67
N GLN A 146 10.77 -10.38 -14.52
CA GLN A 146 11.06 -11.56 -13.73
C GLN A 146 12.24 -11.24 -12.82
N SER A 147 12.07 -11.44 -11.53
CA SER A 147 13.12 -11.23 -10.53
C SER A 147 13.20 -12.46 -9.64
N GLU A 148 14.29 -13.23 -9.75
CA GLU A 148 14.49 -14.46 -8.97
C GLU A 148 14.36 -14.19 -7.45
N ILE A 149 14.97 -13.10 -6.95
CA ILE A 149 14.95 -12.77 -5.51
C ILE A 149 13.56 -12.34 -5.05
N LEU A 150 12.89 -11.49 -5.83
CA LEU A 150 11.64 -10.86 -5.39
C LEU A 150 10.43 -11.78 -5.58
N ASP A 151 10.50 -12.73 -6.53
CA ASP A 151 9.40 -13.64 -6.85
C ASP A 151 9.38 -14.91 -5.97
N ASP A 152 10.52 -15.51 -5.64
CA ASP A 152 10.59 -16.79 -4.89
C ASP A 152 10.13 -16.68 -3.43
N GLY A 153 10.13 -15.47 -2.87
CA GLY A 153 9.58 -15.18 -1.54
C GLY A 153 10.41 -15.68 -0.34
N ILE A 154 11.44 -16.50 -0.57
CA ILE A 154 12.33 -17.06 0.46
C ILE A 154 13.09 -15.93 1.18
N TYR A 155 13.67 -15.01 0.42
CA TYR A 155 14.48 -13.90 0.94
C TYR A 155 13.67 -12.62 1.20
N LEU A 156 12.34 -12.69 1.11
CA LEU A 156 11.49 -11.49 1.10
C LEU A 156 11.65 -10.62 2.35
N GLU A 157 11.85 -11.24 3.51
CA GLU A 157 12.03 -10.50 4.75
C GLU A 157 13.39 -9.80 4.80
N GLU A 158 14.45 -10.45 4.33
CA GLU A 158 15.79 -9.85 4.24
C GLU A 158 15.82 -8.73 3.19
N VAL A 159 15.10 -8.90 2.07
CA VAL A 159 14.89 -7.86 1.05
C VAL A 159 14.17 -6.65 1.64
N VAL A 160 13.10 -6.87 2.41
CA VAL A 160 12.38 -5.77 3.08
C VAL A 160 13.29 -5.04 4.05
N ASP A 161 14.11 -5.76 4.83
CA ASP A 161 15.07 -5.14 5.74
C ASP A 161 16.05 -4.23 4.99
N ILE A 162 16.64 -4.73 3.90
CA ILE A 162 17.56 -3.99 3.03
C ILE A 162 16.89 -2.75 2.43
N LEU A 163 15.69 -2.91 1.86
CA LEU A 163 14.96 -1.81 1.20
C LEU A 163 14.52 -0.74 2.19
N CYS A 164 14.10 -1.12 3.40
CA CYS A 164 13.76 -0.16 4.45
C CYS A 164 14.97 0.68 4.84
N ILE A 165 16.15 0.06 4.98
CA ILE A 165 17.36 0.80 5.32
C ILE A 165 17.78 1.68 4.13
N ALA A 166 17.81 1.13 2.92
CA ALA A 166 18.24 1.85 1.72
C ALA A 166 17.34 3.06 1.42
N LEU A 167 16.02 2.97 1.63
CA LEU A 167 15.10 4.11 1.44
C LEU A 167 15.47 5.32 2.31
N ALA A 168 15.97 5.07 3.52
CA ALA A 168 16.28 6.14 4.46
C ALA A 168 17.77 6.57 4.43
N GLU A 169 18.68 5.71 3.98
CA GLU A 169 20.10 6.07 3.78
C GLU A 169 20.42 6.63 2.37
N LEU A 170 19.60 6.32 1.36
CA LEU A 170 19.82 6.71 -0.05
C LEU A 170 18.65 7.53 -0.64
N PRO A 171 18.22 8.64 0.00
CA PRO A 171 17.06 9.42 -0.46
C PRO A 171 17.28 10.11 -1.83
N SER A 172 18.52 10.21 -2.30
CA SER A 172 18.88 10.76 -3.61
C SER A 172 18.67 9.77 -4.76
N LEU A 173 18.56 8.46 -4.46
CA LEU A 173 18.46 7.38 -5.43
C LEU A 173 17.15 6.61 -5.34
N LEU A 174 16.55 6.53 -4.15
CA LEU A 174 15.35 5.75 -3.92
C LEU A 174 14.24 6.66 -3.39
N ASN A 175 13.09 6.57 -4.06
CA ASN A 175 11.86 7.19 -3.64
C ASN A 175 10.80 6.09 -3.49
N ILE A 176 10.05 6.11 -2.38
CA ILE A 176 9.00 5.12 -2.11
C ILE A 176 7.89 5.13 -3.17
N LEU A 177 7.61 6.28 -3.79
CA LEU A 177 6.59 6.39 -4.84
C LEU A 177 7.02 5.65 -6.12
N GLU A 178 8.24 5.89 -6.57
CA GLU A 178 8.83 5.21 -7.74
C GLU A 178 9.07 3.72 -7.48
N LEU A 179 9.42 3.38 -6.24
CA LEU A 179 9.57 1.99 -5.81
C LEU A 179 8.21 1.27 -5.80
N ALA A 180 7.13 1.96 -5.40
CA ALA A 180 5.79 1.40 -5.46
C ALA A 180 5.36 1.11 -6.90
N ASP A 181 5.61 2.02 -7.85
CA ASP A 181 5.34 1.76 -9.27
C ASP A 181 6.15 0.56 -9.79
N ALA A 182 7.44 0.46 -9.44
CA ALA A 182 8.27 -0.66 -9.85
C ALA A 182 7.79 -2.00 -9.28
N LEU A 183 7.49 -2.03 -7.99
CA LEU A 183 7.13 -3.26 -7.27
C LEU A 183 5.70 -3.72 -7.57
N VAL A 184 4.78 -2.87 -8.01
CA VAL A 184 3.40 -3.28 -8.33
C VAL A 184 3.35 -4.43 -9.34
N HIS A 185 4.36 -4.55 -10.21
CA HIS A 185 4.43 -5.59 -11.23
C HIS A 185 5.10 -6.90 -10.76
N VAL A 186 5.69 -6.91 -9.57
CA VAL A 186 6.39 -8.06 -8.98
C VAL A 186 5.41 -8.93 -8.20
N GLN A 187 5.56 -10.25 -8.22
CA GLN A 187 4.59 -11.17 -7.63
C GLN A 187 4.36 -10.91 -6.12
N ASN A 188 5.43 -10.69 -5.36
CA ASN A 188 5.36 -10.34 -3.93
C ASN A 188 5.39 -8.84 -3.66
N GLY A 189 5.38 -8.00 -4.70
CA GLY A 189 5.61 -6.56 -4.59
C GLY A 189 4.58 -5.84 -3.72
N GLN A 190 3.30 -6.23 -3.80
CA GLN A 190 2.27 -5.71 -2.91
C GLN A 190 2.63 -5.89 -1.43
N ARG A 191 3.18 -7.04 -1.05
CA ARG A 191 3.57 -7.33 0.34
C ARG A 191 4.80 -6.52 0.75
N ILE A 192 5.77 -6.37 -0.17
CA ILE A 192 6.96 -5.53 0.06
C ILE A 192 6.51 -4.08 0.28
N ILE A 193 5.68 -3.51 -0.59
CA ILE A 193 5.19 -2.13 -0.48
C ILE A 193 4.47 -1.93 0.86
N CYS A 194 3.58 -2.84 1.25
CA CYS A 194 2.92 -2.74 2.56
C CYS A 194 3.95 -2.72 3.70
N ALA A 195 4.98 -3.57 3.66
CA ALA A 195 6.01 -3.62 4.69
C ALA A 195 6.86 -2.34 4.73
N LEU A 196 7.20 -1.79 3.58
CA LEU A 196 7.90 -0.50 3.50
C LEU A 196 7.05 0.62 4.12
N VAL A 197 5.78 0.71 3.74
CA VAL A 197 4.86 1.72 4.30
C VAL A 197 4.64 1.51 5.80
N ALA A 198 4.64 0.27 6.30
CA ALA A 198 4.56 0.00 7.73
C ALA A 198 5.81 0.44 8.52
N ASN A 199 6.99 0.45 7.88
CA ASN A 199 8.22 0.99 8.47
C ASN A 199 8.31 2.52 8.35
N PHE A 200 7.56 3.13 7.43
CA PHE A 200 7.47 4.57 7.24
C PHE A 200 6.00 5.05 7.24
N PRO A 201 5.27 4.98 8.37
CA PRO A 201 3.83 5.26 8.39
C PRO A 201 3.45 6.65 7.85
N ASP A 202 4.35 7.64 7.97
CA ASP A 202 4.15 9.01 7.48
C ASP A 202 3.93 9.08 5.96
N CYS A 203 4.53 8.17 5.19
CA CYS A 203 4.39 8.16 3.73
C CYS A 203 3.09 7.52 3.24
N TYR A 204 2.27 6.94 4.15
CA TYR A 204 1.07 6.19 3.78
C TYR A 204 0.15 7.01 2.86
N ARG A 205 -0.10 8.27 3.22
CA ARG A 205 -0.99 9.15 2.46
C ARG A 205 -0.43 9.45 1.08
N ASP A 206 0.87 9.69 0.97
CA ASP A 206 1.53 10.00 -0.30
C ASP A 206 1.50 8.81 -1.25
N VAL A 207 1.82 7.61 -0.74
CA VAL A 207 1.77 6.36 -1.52
C VAL A 207 0.34 6.07 -1.99
N VAL A 208 -0.65 6.13 -1.11
CA VAL A 208 -2.05 5.89 -1.49
C VAL A 208 -2.53 6.91 -2.54
N THR A 209 -2.20 8.19 -2.35
CA THR A 209 -2.59 9.26 -3.28
C THR A 209 -1.92 9.08 -4.63
N HIS A 210 -0.63 8.75 -4.66
CA HIS A 210 0.13 8.48 -5.88
C HIS A 210 -0.45 7.30 -6.67
N ILE A 211 -0.78 6.19 -5.99
CA ILE A 211 -1.37 5.03 -6.65
C ILE A 211 -2.79 5.34 -7.17
N ILE A 212 -3.60 6.12 -6.44
CA ILE A 212 -4.92 6.58 -6.92
C ILE A 212 -4.79 7.41 -8.20
N LEU A 213 -3.85 8.37 -8.22
CA LEU A 213 -3.59 9.24 -9.36
C LEU A 213 -3.21 8.45 -10.63
N ASN A 214 -2.35 7.45 -10.46
CA ASN A 214 -1.77 6.66 -11.54
C ASN A 214 -2.47 5.32 -11.79
N CYS A 215 -3.67 5.11 -11.24
CA CYS A 215 -4.45 3.89 -11.47
C CYS A 215 -5.45 4.09 -12.60
N ASP A 216 -5.27 3.33 -13.68
CA ASP A 216 -6.28 3.11 -14.72
C ASP A 216 -6.94 1.75 -14.54
N GLU A 217 -8.10 1.70 -13.88
CA GLU A 217 -8.77 0.46 -13.45
C GLU A 217 -8.98 -0.60 -14.56
N GLU A 218 -9.00 -0.18 -15.81
CA GLU A 218 -9.27 -1.06 -16.95
C GLU A 218 -8.02 -1.82 -17.41
N SER A 219 -6.83 -1.29 -17.11
CA SER A 219 -5.56 -1.91 -17.49
C SER A 219 -5.21 -3.07 -16.54
N ASN A 220 -4.36 -3.99 -17.00
CA ASN A 220 -3.86 -5.07 -16.14
C ASN A 220 -3.06 -4.51 -14.96
N GLU A 221 -2.25 -3.48 -15.20
CA GLU A 221 -1.54 -2.74 -14.16
C GLU A 221 -2.51 -2.10 -13.16
N GLY A 222 -3.61 -1.51 -13.64
CA GLY A 222 -4.64 -0.93 -12.79
C GLY A 222 -5.28 -1.95 -11.85
N LYS A 223 -5.47 -3.20 -12.28
CA LYS A 223 -5.95 -4.27 -11.39
C LYS A 223 -4.95 -4.60 -10.29
N LEU A 224 -3.64 -4.58 -10.59
CA LEU A 224 -2.59 -4.76 -9.58
C LEU A 224 -2.57 -3.57 -8.60
N LYS A 225 -2.65 -2.34 -9.11
CA LYS A 225 -2.76 -1.11 -8.30
C LYS A 225 -4.02 -1.12 -7.41
N LEU A 226 -5.15 -1.59 -7.92
CA LEU A 226 -6.38 -1.78 -7.14
C LEU A 226 -6.20 -2.81 -6.02
N SER A 227 -5.51 -3.92 -6.28
CA SER A 227 -5.18 -4.92 -5.25
C SER A 227 -4.29 -4.33 -4.16
N LEU A 228 -3.28 -3.54 -4.55
CA LEU A 228 -2.41 -2.83 -3.62
C LEU A 228 -3.20 -1.82 -2.77
N LEU A 229 -4.07 -1.01 -3.37
CA LEU A 229 -4.92 -0.05 -2.64
C LEU A 229 -5.81 -0.75 -1.62
N MET A 230 -6.37 -1.91 -1.96
CA MET A 230 -7.14 -2.72 -1.02
C MET A 230 -6.30 -3.19 0.16
N ALA A 231 -5.08 -3.69 -0.08
CA ALA A 231 -4.20 -4.16 0.99
C ALA A 231 -3.68 -3.04 1.88
N LEU A 232 -3.32 -1.88 1.32
CA LEU A 232 -2.95 -0.70 2.10
C LEU A 232 -4.10 -0.27 3.03
N ASN A 233 -5.34 -0.29 2.52
CA ASN A 233 -6.52 0.02 3.33
C ASN A 233 -6.88 -1.06 4.36
N GLU A 234 -6.55 -2.34 4.13
CA GLU A 234 -6.66 -3.39 5.14
C GLU A 234 -5.62 -3.22 6.25
N MET A 235 -4.42 -2.77 5.89
CA MET A 235 -3.36 -2.41 6.82
C MET A 235 -3.71 -1.15 7.64
N ASN A 236 -4.39 -0.15 7.05
CA ASN A 236 -4.84 1.03 7.78
C ASN A 236 -6.34 1.36 7.55
N PRO A 237 -7.26 0.62 8.21
CA PRO A 237 -8.70 0.82 8.02
C PRO A 237 -9.20 2.17 8.54
N SER A 238 -8.46 2.83 9.44
CA SER A 238 -8.82 4.16 9.96
C SER A 238 -8.81 5.23 8.87
N GLN A 239 -8.03 5.03 7.81
CA GLN A 239 -7.90 5.97 6.70
C GLN A 239 -8.92 5.72 5.58
N ALA A 240 -9.81 4.74 5.69
CA ALA A 240 -10.74 4.39 4.63
C ALA A 240 -11.66 5.55 4.20
N LEU A 241 -12.22 6.32 5.15
CA LEU A 241 -13.07 7.48 4.82
C LEU A 241 -12.26 8.66 4.26
N PRO A 242 -11.11 9.05 4.83
CA PRO A 242 -10.20 10.02 4.19
C PRO A 242 -9.78 9.61 2.77
N THR A 243 -9.38 8.36 2.57
CA THR A 243 -8.98 7.83 1.25
C THR A 243 -10.15 7.85 0.27
N ARG A 244 -11.38 7.55 0.73
CA ARG A 244 -12.59 7.70 -0.08
C ARG A 244 -12.76 9.14 -0.55
N SER A 245 -12.55 10.14 0.31
CA SER A 245 -12.62 11.56 -0.09
C SER A 245 -11.58 11.91 -1.15
N ILE A 246 -10.34 11.39 -1.03
CA ILE A 246 -9.29 11.57 -2.05
C ILE A 246 -9.73 11.05 -3.42
N CYS A 247 -10.37 9.87 -3.49
CA CYS A 247 -10.90 9.34 -4.75
C CYS A 247 -11.94 10.28 -5.40
N VAL A 248 -12.80 10.91 -4.60
CA VAL A 248 -13.82 11.87 -5.07
C VAL A 248 -13.17 13.17 -5.54
N GLU A 249 -12.22 13.70 -4.77
CA GLU A 249 -11.49 14.94 -5.11
C GLU A 249 -10.72 14.79 -6.43
N ILE A 250 -10.04 13.66 -6.62
CA ILE A 250 -9.24 13.38 -7.81
C ILE A 250 -10.10 12.84 -8.97
N LEU A 251 -11.34 12.43 -8.71
CA LEU A 251 -12.24 11.78 -9.67
C LEU A 251 -11.59 10.55 -10.31
N LYS A 252 -10.95 9.72 -9.49
CA LYS A 252 -10.21 8.52 -9.91
C LYS A 252 -10.61 7.31 -9.05
N VAL A 253 -10.39 6.14 -9.63
CA VAL A 253 -10.58 4.84 -8.99
C VAL A 253 -11.97 4.66 -8.32
N PRO A 254 -13.09 4.95 -9.01
CA PRO A 254 -14.44 4.80 -8.45
C PRO A 254 -14.77 3.39 -7.91
N SER A 255 -14.21 2.30 -8.47
CA SER A 255 -14.51 0.96 -7.92
C SER A 255 -13.89 0.76 -6.54
N PHE A 256 -12.68 1.28 -6.31
CA PHE A 256 -12.05 1.27 -5.00
C PHE A 256 -12.84 2.12 -4.01
N MET A 257 -13.23 3.34 -4.40
CA MET A 257 -14.09 4.21 -3.59
C MET A 257 -15.36 3.47 -3.13
N LEU A 258 -16.05 2.75 -4.03
CA LEU A 258 -17.23 1.96 -3.67
C LEU A 258 -16.90 0.80 -2.71
N LYS A 259 -15.79 0.10 -2.92
CA LYS A 259 -15.31 -0.94 -1.99
C LYS A 259 -15.01 -0.38 -0.60
N LEU A 260 -14.49 0.84 -0.51
CA LEU A 260 -14.31 1.54 0.77
C LEU A 260 -15.66 1.86 1.43
N CYS A 261 -16.64 2.35 0.66
CA CYS A 261 -17.98 2.63 1.18
C CYS A 261 -18.66 1.39 1.75
N LEU A 262 -18.46 0.23 1.14
CA LEU A 262 -19.01 -1.04 1.60
C LEU A 262 -18.48 -1.48 2.98
N LYS A 263 -17.32 -0.96 3.42
CA LYS A 263 -16.83 -1.17 4.79
C LYS A 263 -17.62 -0.34 5.83
N PHE A 264 -18.37 0.68 5.39
CA PHE A 264 -19.18 1.56 6.23
C PHE A 264 -20.62 1.63 5.69
N PRO A 265 -21.38 0.53 5.79
CA PRO A 265 -22.71 0.43 5.17
C PRO A 265 -23.69 1.50 5.68
N GLU A 266 -23.53 1.96 6.93
CA GLU A 266 -24.38 2.99 7.54
C GLU A 266 -24.30 4.35 6.83
N ASP A 267 -23.13 4.69 6.25
CA ASP A 267 -22.91 5.96 5.52
C ASP A 267 -23.14 5.82 4.00
N LEU A 268 -23.31 4.59 3.50
CA LEU A 268 -23.37 4.29 2.07
C LEU A 268 -24.47 5.10 1.36
N VAL A 269 -25.69 5.11 1.93
CA VAL A 269 -26.84 5.78 1.32
C VAL A 269 -26.63 7.29 1.27
N ALA A 270 -26.18 7.89 2.38
CA ALA A 270 -25.93 9.32 2.48
C ALA A 270 -24.84 9.75 1.50
N PHE A 271 -23.74 9.01 1.45
CA PHE A 271 -22.62 9.25 0.56
C PHE A 271 -23.05 9.19 -0.92
N LEU A 272 -23.66 8.09 -1.37
CA LEU A 272 -24.09 7.94 -2.77
C LEU A 272 -25.15 8.97 -3.18
N THR A 273 -26.03 9.36 -2.25
CA THR A 273 -26.99 10.44 -2.47
C THR A 273 -26.28 11.76 -2.68
N GLY A 274 -25.27 12.07 -1.86
CA GLY A 274 -24.42 13.25 -2.02
C GLY A 274 -23.66 13.26 -3.35
N MET A 275 -23.16 12.11 -3.81
CA MET A 275 -22.45 11.98 -5.09
C MET A 275 -23.35 12.28 -6.30
N LEU A 276 -24.64 11.90 -6.24
CA LEU A 276 -25.58 12.03 -7.37
C LEU A 276 -26.47 13.27 -7.30
N LEU A 277 -26.75 13.79 -6.10
CA LEU A 277 -27.64 14.93 -5.87
C LEU A 277 -26.95 16.13 -5.23
N GLY A 278 -25.67 16.03 -4.88
CA GLY A 278 -24.87 17.13 -4.34
C GLY A 278 -24.68 18.24 -5.37
N ASN A 279 -24.06 19.35 -4.97
CA ASN A 279 -23.97 20.56 -5.81
C ASN A 279 -22.88 20.51 -6.89
N ASP A 280 -21.88 19.64 -6.76
CA ASP A 280 -20.76 19.53 -7.71
C ASP A 280 -21.16 18.77 -8.99
N GLN A 281 -21.23 19.49 -10.12
CA GLN A 281 -21.60 18.92 -11.42
C GLN A 281 -20.53 17.95 -11.96
N ASN A 282 -19.25 18.16 -11.68
CA ASN A 282 -18.16 17.31 -12.16
C ASN A 282 -18.25 15.94 -11.50
N VAL A 283 -18.40 15.92 -10.17
CA VAL A 283 -18.58 14.70 -9.38
C VAL A 283 -19.81 13.93 -9.85
N ARG A 284 -20.96 14.60 -9.99
CA ARG A 284 -22.20 13.97 -10.48
C ARG A 284 -22.02 13.31 -11.84
N THR A 285 -21.41 14.03 -12.78
CA THR A 285 -21.24 13.58 -14.17
C THR A 285 -20.27 12.40 -14.23
N TRP A 286 -19.12 12.51 -13.57
CA TRP A 286 -18.11 11.46 -13.48
C TRP A 286 -18.70 10.16 -12.91
N PHE A 287 -19.39 10.25 -11.77
CA PHE A 287 -19.94 9.07 -11.12
C PHE A 287 -21.08 8.44 -11.92
N ALA A 288 -21.94 9.26 -12.57
CA ALA A 288 -22.98 8.75 -13.46
C ALA A 288 -22.39 8.03 -14.69
N ILE A 289 -21.30 8.53 -15.27
CA ILE A 289 -20.58 7.87 -16.37
C ILE A 289 -20.04 6.53 -15.90
N TYR A 290 -19.41 6.48 -14.73
CA TYR A 290 -18.90 5.24 -14.14
C TYR A 290 -20.00 4.19 -13.93
N ILE A 291 -21.16 4.57 -13.40
CA ILE A 291 -22.27 3.63 -13.20
C ILE A 291 -22.72 3.04 -14.54
N ARG A 292 -22.94 3.88 -15.56
CA ARG A 292 -23.40 3.43 -16.90
C ARG A 292 -22.40 2.49 -17.58
N SER A 293 -21.10 2.79 -17.49
CA SER A 293 -20.06 1.93 -18.07
C SER A 293 -19.92 0.62 -17.29
N SER A 294 -19.94 0.69 -15.96
CA SER A 294 -19.84 -0.47 -15.07
C SER A 294 -20.99 -1.47 -15.23
N GLN A 295 -22.22 -0.98 -15.48
CA GLN A 295 -23.36 -1.86 -15.75
C GLN A 295 -23.20 -2.69 -17.03
N LYS A 296 -22.63 -2.11 -18.09
CA LYS A 296 -22.39 -2.83 -19.34
C LYS A 296 -21.33 -3.93 -19.15
N ARG A 297 -20.34 -3.66 -18.31
CA ARG A 297 -19.20 -4.55 -18.04
C ARG A 297 -19.43 -5.54 -16.91
N LYS A 298 -20.53 -5.40 -16.16
CA LYS A 298 -20.82 -6.17 -14.92
C LYS A 298 -19.72 -6.04 -13.87
N SER A 299 -19.24 -4.82 -13.61
CA SER A 299 -18.22 -4.56 -12.59
C SER A 299 -18.64 -5.05 -11.21
N ASP A 300 -17.73 -5.75 -10.52
CA ASP A 300 -17.99 -6.34 -9.20
C ASP A 300 -18.35 -5.31 -8.13
N ALA A 301 -17.67 -4.15 -8.12
CA ALA A 301 -17.87 -3.14 -7.07
C ALA A 301 -19.30 -2.57 -7.09
N LEU A 302 -19.83 -2.26 -8.29
CA LEU A 302 -21.20 -1.78 -8.44
C LEU A 302 -22.23 -2.86 -8.08
N ASN A 303 -21.95 -4.12 -8.40
CA ASN A 303 -22.80 -5.25 -8.04
C ASN A 303 -22.86 -5.44 -6.52
N LEU A 304 -21.72 -5.34 -5.82
CA LEU A 304 -21.66 -5.42 -4.36
C LEU A 304 -22.47 -4.29 -3.71
N VAL A 305 -22.34 -3.05 -4.20
CA VAL A 305 -23.16 -1.92 -3.75
C VAL A 305 -24.65 -2.17 -3.98
N ARG A 306 -25.02 -2.72 -5.15
CA ARG A 306 -26.41 -3.08 -5.43
C ARG A 306 -26.95 -4.10 -4.42
N VAL A 307 -26.17 -5.13 -4.11
CA VAL A 307 -26.55 -6.16 -3.13
C VAL A 307 -26.73 -5.54 -1.74
N GLU A 308 -25.78 -4.70 -1.29
CA GLU A 308 -25.87 -4.04 0.01
C GLU A 308 -27.09 -3.11 0.10
N LEU A 309 -27.34 -2.28 -0.91
CA LEU A 309 -28.52 -1.40 -0.96
C LEU A 309 -29.83 -2.18 -0.91
N LEU A 310 -29.90 -3.34 -1.59
CA LEU A 310 -31.06 -4.23 -1.53
C LEU A 310 -31.26 -4.83 -0.14
N GLN A 311 -30.17 -5.24 0.52
CA GLN A 311 -30.24 -5.75 1.89
C GLN A 311 -30.70 -4.67 2.88
N GLN A 312 -30.21 -3.44 2.75
CA GLN A 312 -30.65 -2.31 3.58
C GLN A 312 -32.13 -1.99 3.36
N LEU A 313 -32.59 -2.00 2.10
CA LEU A 313 -34.00 -1.83 1.79
C LEU A 313 -34.86 -2.93 2.42
N GLN A 314 -34.46 -4.20 2.31
CA GLN A 314 -35.17 -5.32 2.92
C GLN A 314 -35.22 -5.21 4.44
N LYS A 315 -34.11 -4.86 5.09
CA LYS A 315 -34.06 -4.61 6.54
C LYS A 315 -35.02 -3.50 6.95
N ASN A 316 -35.06 -2.39 6.21
CA ASN A 316 -35.95 -1.27 6.52
C ASN A 316 -37.43 -1.62 6.33
N VAL A 317 -37.76 -2.42 5.30
CA VAL A 317 -39.13 -2.94 5.11
C VAL A 317 -39.52 -3.92 6.23
N GLN A 318 -38.61 -4.78 6.68
CA GLN A 318 -38.90 -5.69 7.81
C GLN A 318 -39.12 -4.92 9.12
N LYS A 319 -38.30 -3.89 9.38
CA LYS A 319 -38.45 -3.01 10.55
C LYS A 319 -39.74 -2.21 10.52
N SER A 320 -40.18 -1.75 9.34
CA SER A 320 -41.45 -1.02 9.21
C SER A 320 -42.68 -1.91 9.39
N LEU A 321 -42.58 -3.21 9.05
CA LEU A 321 -43.65 -4.19 9.24
C LEU A 321 -43.77 -4.67 10.70
N ASN A 322 -42.67 -4.65 11.45
CA ASN A 322 -42.63 -4.98 12.89
C ASN A 322 -42.07 -3.79 13.67
N PRO A 323 -42.82 -2.69 13.83
CA PRO A 323 -42.35 -1.49 14.52
C PRO A 323 -42.18 -1.80 16.02
N GLY A 324 -40.99 -2.24 16.40
CA GLY A 324 -40.58 -2.26 17.80
C GLY A 324 -40.36 -0.82 18.28
N ASN A 325 -40.93 -0.47 19.43
CA ASN A 325 -40.65 0.77 20.17
C ASN A 325 -40.76 2.11 19.41
N GLY A 326 -41.76 2.28 18.53
CA GLY A 326 -42.15 3.62 18.05
C GLY A 326 -41.08 4.40 17.26
N GLU A 327 -40.06 3.71 16.73
CA GLU A 327 -39.07 4.33 15.85
C GLU A 327 -39.68 4.68 14.49
N ASP A 328 -39.54 5.95 14.09
CA ASP A 328 -40.01 6.45 12.80
C ASP A 328 -38.97 6.20 11.70
N TYR A 329 -39.22 5.17 10.87
CA TYR A 329 -38.36 4.79 9.76
C TYR A 329 -38.67 5.54 8.46
N THR A 330 -39.61 6.50 8.45
CA THR A 330 -40.00 7.23 7.22
C THR A 330 -38.84 8.01 6.61
N VAL A 331 -37.98 8.62 7.42
CA VAL A 331 -36.82 9.39 6.93
C VAL A 331 -35.85 8.50 6.17
N GLN A 332 -35.52 7.33 6.70
CA GLN A 332 -34.62 6.36 6.05
C GLN A 332 -35.22 5.85 4.74
N GLY A 333 -36.53 5.57 4.73
CA GLY A 333 -37.26 5.19 3.52
C GLY A 333 -37.25 6.28 2.44
N VAL A 334 -37.48 7.54 2.82
CA VAL A 334 -37.45 8.69 1.88
C VAL A 334 -36.06 8.88 1.29
N VAL A 335 -35.00 8.79 2.09
CA VAL A 335 -33.62 8.96 1.60
C VAL A 335 -33.26 7.84 0.62
N LEU A 336 -33.59 6.57 0.94
CA LEU A 336 -33.39 5.44 0.03
C LEU A 336 -34.18 5.58 -1.28
N MET A 337 -35.43 6.05 -1.22
CA MET A 337 -36.23 6.32 -2.41
C MET A 337 -35.62 7.43 -3.27
N ARG A 338 -35.11 8.51 -2.66
CA ARG A 338 -34.39 9.57 -3.38
C ARG A 338 -33.15 9.03 -4.07
N LEU A 339 -32.36 8.20 -3.38
CA LEU A 339 -31.20 7.53 -3.96
C LEU A 339 -31.59 6.63 -5.13
N TYR A 340 -32.64 5.82 -4.97
CA TYR A 340 -33.14 4.96 -6.04
C TYR A 340 -33.55 5.77 -7.28
N CYS A 341 -34.31 6.86 -7.09
CA CYS A 341 -34.67 7.77 -8.17
C CYS A 341 -33.44 8.38 -8.85
N ALA A 342 -32.43 8.80 -8.08
CA ALA A 342 -31.18 9.33 -8.62
C ALA A 342 -30.39 8.27 -9.41
N LEU A 343 -30.28 7.05 -8.88
CA LEU A 343 -29.62 5.92 -9.54
C LEU A 343 -30.33 5.56 -10.85
N ARG A 344 -31.67 5.50 -10.86
CA ARG A 344 -32.47 5.19 -12.06
C ARG A 344 -32.45 6.32 -13.09
N GLY A 345 -32.67 7.55 -12.64
CA GLY A 345 -32.82 8.72 -13.51
C GLY A 345 -31.49 9.29 -13.98
N ILE A 346 -30.64 9.71 -13.03
CA ILE A 346 -29.36 10.37 -13.32
C ILE A 346 -28.33 9.34 -13.78
N ALA A 347 -28.15 8.27 -13.03
CA ALA A 347 -27.11 7.29 -13.34
C ALA A 347 -27.56 6.19 -14.33
N GLY A 348 -28.85 6.05 -14.61
CA GLY A 348 -29.36 5.07 -15.57
C GLY A 348 -29.25 3.61 -15.09
N LEU A 349 -29.18 3.37 -13.77
CA LEU A 349 -29.02 2.04 -13.19
C LEU A 349 -30.24 1.15 -13.52
N LYS A 350 -30.03 0.10 -14.32
CA LYS A 350 -31.07 -0.89 -14.65
C LYS A 350 -31.59 -1.71 -13.47
#